data_AF-A0A0A0EMV4-F1
#
_entry.id   AF-A0A0A0EMV4-F1
#
_cell.length_a   1.000
_cell.length_b   1.000
_cell.length_c   1.000
_cell.angle_alpha   90.00
_cell.angle_beta   90.00
_cell.angle_gamma   90.00
#
_symmetry.space_group_name_H-M   'P 1'
#
loop_
_entity.id
_entity.type
_entity.pdbx_description
1 polymer ?
#
loop_
_entity_poly.entity_id
_entity_poly.type
_entity_poly.pdbx_seq_one_letter_code
_entity_poly.pdbx_strand_id
1 'polypeptide(L)'
;MTGQAEIMELERRFWQAMVDMDVDAAIALLDEPAVTANAHGIHHFTPAEYKAMALSEDARVTDFEFFDEQVLFPTPDVAIASYRARQAFTAGGEHVEMLVYDRRPPAFSSGS
;
A
#
# COMPACT_ATOMS: atom_id res chain seq x y z
N MET A 1 -20.87 -10.67 -4.66
CA MET A 1 -20.75 -9.39 -3.94
C MET A 1 -19.41 -9.44 -3.25
N THR A 2 -18.51 -8.51 -3.57
CA THR A 2 -17.16 -8.55 -3.00
C THR A 2 -17.22 -8.18 -1.52
N GLY A 3 -16.79 -9.09 -0.65
CA GLY A 3 -16.82 -8.88 0.80
C GLY A 3 -15.57 -8.17 1.33
N GLN A 4 -15.61 -7.68 2.57
CA GLN A 4 -14.43 -7.12 3.24
C GLN A 4 -13.21 -8.06 3.20
N ALA A 5 -13.43 -9.37 3.44
CA ALA A 5 -12.36 -10.37 3.42
C ALA A 5 -11.69 -10.48 2.04
N GLU A 6 -12.47 -10.36 0.96
CA GLU A 6 -11.96 -10.46 -0.41
C GLU A 6 -11.17 -9.19 -0.81
N ILE A 7 -11.60 -8.01 -0.36
CA ILE A 7 -10.83 -6.77 -0.56
C ILE A 7 -9.49 -6.83 0.19
N MET A 8 -9.50 -7.26 1.46
CA MET A 8 -8.25 -7.38 2.22
C MET A 8 -7.35 -8.51 1.69
N GLU A 9 -7.91 -9.54 1.05
CA GLU A 9 -7.13 -10.57 0.36
C GLU A 9 -6.40 -10.00 -0.86
N LEU A 10 -7.02 -9.08 -1.62
CA LEU A 10 -6.34 -8.37 -2.70
C LEU A 10 -5.20 -7.49 -2.17
N GLU A 11 -5.44 -6.74 -1.08
CA GLU A 11 -4.40 -5.95 -0.39
C GLU A 11 -3.21 -6.83 0.03
N ARG A 12 -3.46 -7.98 0.68
CA ARG A 12 -2.39 -8.90 1.09
C ARG A 12 -1.63 -9.45 -0.11
N ARG A 13 -2.30 -9.78 -1.21
CA ARG A 13 -1.63 -10.24 -2.45
C ARG A 13 -0.73 -9.16 -3.03
N PHE A 14 -1.19 -7.91 -3.04
CA PHE A 14 -0.38 -6.79 -3.50
C PHE A 14 0.88 -6.61 -2.64
N TRP A 15 0.73 -6.60 -1.32
CA TRP A 15 1.86 -6.48 -0.40
C TRP A 15 2.81 -7.68 -0.43
N GLN A 16 2.28 -8.89 -0.57
CA GLN A 16 3.09 -10.09 -0.73
C GLN A 16 3.89 -10.05 -2.04
N ALA A 17 3.29 -9.58 -3.13
CA ALA A 17 4.00 -9.38 -4.40
C ALA A 17 5.16 -8.39 -4.26
N MET A 18 5.00 -7.33 -3.45
CA MET A 18 6.10 -6.40 -3.13
C MET A 18 7.22 -7.08 -2.33
N VAL A 19 6.89 -7.91 -1.34
CA VAL A 19 7.88 -8.67 -0.55
C VAL A 19 8.65 -9.67 -1.42
N ASP A 20 7.93 -10.42 -2.25
CA ASP A 20 8.48 -11.45 -3.12
C ASP A 20 9.20 -10.89 -4.36
N MET A 21 9.11 -9.58 -4.60
CA MET A 21 9.56 -8.90 -5.82
C MET A 21 8.89 -9.46 -7.09
N ASP A 22 7.66 -9.95 -6.96
CA ASP A 22 6.81 -10.33 -8.09
C ASP A 22 6.13 -9.08 -8.65
N VAL A 23 6.93 -8.27 -9.35
CA VAL A 23 6.51 -6.98 -9.89
C VAL A 23 5.35 -7.13 -10.89
N ASP A 24 5.31 -8.24 -11.64
CA ASP A 24 4.26 -8.49 -12.62
C ASP A 24 2.93 -8.84 -11.93
N ALA A 25 2.96 -9.59 -10.81
CA ALA A 25 1.77 -9.83 -9.99
C ALA A 25 1.23 -8.55 -9.34
N ALA A 26 2.12 -7.68 -8.83
CA ALA A 26 1.72 -6.39 -8.27
C ALA A 26 1.05 -5.49 -9.32
N ILE A 27 1.62 -5.43 -10.53
CA ILE A 27 1.04 -4.68 -11.66
C ILE A 27 -0.35 -5.20 -12.03
N ALA A 28 -0.55 -6.53 -12.05
CA ALA A 28 -1.83 -7.12 -12.42
C ALA A 28 -2.98 -6.76 -11.45
N LEU A 29 -2.65 -6.27 -10.25
CA LEU A 29 -3.60 -5.82 -9.24
C LEU A 29 -3.86 -4.31 -9.27
N LEU A 30 -3.14 -3.56 -10.12
CA LEU A 30 -3.26 -2.11 -10.26
C LEU A 30 -4.12 -1.76 -11.49
N ASP A 31 -4.93 -0.70 -11.34
CA ASP A 31 -5.66 -0.10 -12.45
C ASP A 31 -4.78 0.93 -13.20
N GLU A 32 -5.15 1.30 -14.42
CA GLU A 32 -4.43 2.30 -15.22
C GLU A 32 -5.29 3.56 -15.45
N PRO A 33 -4.91 4.73 -14.89
CA PRO A 33 -3.75 5.01 -14.05
C PRO A 33 -3.99 4.69 -12.56
N ALA A 34 -2.93 4.29 -11.85
CA ALA A 34 -2.94 4.13 -10.41
C ALA A 34 -2.50 5.43 -9.70
N VAL A 35 -2.95 5.60 -8.45
CA VAL A 35 -2.68 6.80 -7.65
C VAL A 35 -2.23 6.40 -6.25
N THR A 36 -1.13 6.98 -5.76
CA THR A 36 -0.76 6.95 -4.34
C THR A 36 -0.88 8.34 -3.73
N ALA A 37 -1.24 8.39 -2.46
CA ALA A 37 -1.14 9.60 -1.64
C ALA A 37 -0.34 9.25 -0.38
N ASN A 38 0.84 9.86 -0.23
CA ASN A 38 1.73 9.60 0.90
C ASN A 38 2.36 10.91 1.41
N ALA A 39 3.29 10.82 2.37
CA ALA A 39 3.95 11.99 2.96
C ALA A 39 4.71 12.87 1.94
N HIS A 40 5.08 12.32 0.79
CA HIS A 40 5.75 13.03 -0.31
C HIS A 40 4.78 13.67 -1.31
N GLY A 41 3.47 13.45 -1.17
CA GLY A 41 2.43 14.07 -1.98
C GLY A 41 1.53 13.06 -2.70
N ILE A 42 0.92 13.51 -3.79
CA ILE A 42 0.07 12.69 -4.67
C ILE A 42 0.89 12.31 -5.90
N HIS A 43 0.95 11.01 -6.19
CA HIS A 43 1.66 10.49 -7.34
C HIS A 43 0.71 9.64 -8.19
N HIS A 44 0.64 9.97 -9.48
CA HIS A 44 -0.01 9.15 -10.49
C HIS A 44 1.06 8.36 -11.21
N PHE A 45 0.80 7.09 -11.49
CA PHE A 45 1.77 6.23 -12.16
C PHE A 45 1.07 5.18 -13.03
N THR A 46 1.72 4.88 -14.15
CA THR A 46 1.41 3.76 -15.03
C THR A 46 2.04 2.47 -14.50
N PRO A 47 1.57 1.30 -14.95
CA PRO A 47 2.25 0.02 -14.69
C PRO A 47 3.75 0.03 -15.02
N ALA A 48 4.14 0.69 -16.11
CA ALA A 48 5.55 0.79 -16.51
C ALA A 48 6.39 1.65 -15.53
N GLU A 49 5.83 2.75 -15.05
CA GLU A 49 6.46 3.61 -14.04
C GLU A 49 6.55 2.89 -12.68
N TYR A 50 5.51 2.14 -12.29
CA TYR A 50 5.56 1.28 -11.12
C TYR A 50 6.68 0.24 -11.22
N LYS A 51 6.81 -0.43 -12.37
CA LYS A 51 7.88 -1.41 -12.61
C LYS A 51 9.26 -0.81 -12.45
N ALA A 52 9.49 0.37 -13.02
CA ALA A 52 10.77 1.07 -12.90
C ALA A 52 11.09 1.44 -11.44
N MET A 53 10.07 1.87 -10.68
CA MET A 53 10.20 2.20 -9.27
C MET A 53 10.46 0.95 -8.40
N ALA A 54 9.69 -0.12 -8.59
CA ALA A 54 9.82 -1.36 -7.82
C ALA A 54 11.16 -2.07 -8.06
N LEU A 55 11.78 -1.86 -9.22
CA LEU A 55 13.10 -2.42 -9.55
C LEU A 55 14.27 -1.52 -9.14
N SER A 56 14.04 -0.34 -8.56
CA SER A 56 15.14 0.47 -8.02
C SER A 56 15.69 -0.19 -6.76
N GLU A 57 17.01 -0.20 -6.59
CA GLU A 57 17.69 -0.87 -5.47
C GLU A 57 17.59 -0.09 -4.13
N ASP A 58 16.82 0.99 -4.09
CA ASP A 58 16.87 1.98 -3.01
C ASP A 58 16.15 1.51 -1.74
N ALA A 59 15.03 0.80 -1.89
CA ALA A 59 14.24 0.30 -0.77
C ALA A 59 13.40 -0.91 -1.16
N ARG A 60 13.44 -1.98 -0.35
CA ARG A 60 12.63 -3.18 -0.55
C ARG A 60 11.85 -3.53 0.72
N VAL A 61 10.54 -3.72 0.61
CA VAL A 61 9.72 -4.27 1.68
C VAL A 61 10.09 -5.74 1.88
N THR A 62 10.34 -6.15 3.13
CA THR A 62 10.75 -7.52 3.48
C THR A 62 9.72 -8.25 4.31
N ASP A 63 8.86 -7.53 5.02
CA ASP A 63 7.80 -8.11 5.84
C ASP A 63 6.68 -7.11 6.06
N PHE A 64 5.47 -7.59 6.27
CA PHE A 64 4.32 -6.75 6.59
C PHE A 64 3.27 -7.48 7.44
N GLU A 65 2.57 -6.71 8.27
CA GLU A 65 1.43 -7.19 9.04
C GLU A 65 0.36 -6.09 9.12
N PHE A 66 -0.90 -6.45 8.90
CA PHE A 66 -2.04 -5.53 8.97
C PHE A 66 -2.77 -5.62 10.31
N PHE A 67 -3.26 -4.47 10.76
CA PHE A 67 -4.05 -4.30 11.97
C PHE A 67 -5.19 -3.32 11.72
N ASP A 68 -6.25 -3.40 12.54
CA ASP A 68 -7.43 -2.52 12.46
C ASP A 68 -8.04 -2.41 11.05
N GLU A 69 -8.05 -3.53 10.32
CA GLU A 69 -8.57 -3.60 8.96
C GLU A 69 -10.06 -3.23 8.89
N GLN A 70 -10.39 -2.28 8.03
CA GLN A 70 -11.77 -1.86 7.80
C GLN A 70 -11.97 -1.59 6.31
N VAL A 71 -13.07 -2.12 5.75
CA VAL A 71 -13.46 -1.85 4.37
C VAL A 71 -14.83 -1.16 4.36
N LEU A 72 -14.91 -0.04 3.66
CA LEU A 72 -16.15 0.67 3.39
C LEU A 72 -16.53 0.49 1.93
N PHE A 73 -17.82 0.37 1.65
CA PHE A 73 -18.35 0.28 0.28
C PHE A 73 -19.28 1.48 0.02
N PRO A 74 -18.75 2.63 -0.41
CA PRO A 74 -19.58 3.82 -0.67
C PRO A 74 -20.61 3.59 -1.78
N THR A 75 -20.27 2.76 -2.77
CA THR A 75 -21.13 2.33 -3.87
C THR A 75 -20.88 0.84 -4.15
N PRO A 76 -21.76 0.14 -4.91
CA PRO A 76 -21.58 -1.29 -5.19
C PRO A 76 -20.24 -1.66 -5.83
N ASP A 77 -19.66 -0.74 -6.60
CA ASP A 77 -18.44 -0.98 -7.39
C ASP A 77 -17.19 -0.28 -6.80
N VAL A 78 -17.28 0.29 -5.60
CA VAL A 78 -16.16 0.99 -4.95
C VAL A 78 -15.96 0.45 -3.54
N ALA A 79 -14.73 0.05 -3.24
CA ALA A 79 -14.29 -0.29 -1.91
C ALA A 79 -13.19 0.67 -1.46
N ILE A 80 -13.23 1.08 -0.20
CA ILE A 80 -12.15 1.81 0.47
C ILE A 80 -11.66 0.91 1.60
N ALA A 81 -10.48 0.30 1.42
CA ALA A 81 -9.78 -0.37 2.49
C ALA A 81 -9.02 0.67 3.33
N SER A 82 -8.96 0.44 4.64
CA SER A 82 -8.12 1.22 5.54
C SER A 82 -7.57 0.28 6.60
N TYR A 83 -6.29 0.45 6.93
CA TYR A 83 -5.59 -0.41 7.87
C TYR A 83 -4.39 0.32 8.46
N ARG A 84 -3.88 -0.24 9.55
CA ARG A 84 -2.55 0.05 10.08
C ARG A 84 -1.63 -1.07 9.62
N ALA A 85 -0.48 -0.75 9.06
CA ALA A 85 0.51 -1.71 8.63
C ALA A 85 1.79 -1.57 9.47
N ARG A 86 2.27 -2.68 10.04
CA ARG A 86 3.67 -2.79 10.44
C ARG A 86 4.42 -3.26 9.21
N GLN A 87 5.39 -2.49 8.75
CA GLN A 87 6.21 -2.86 7.60
C GLN A 87 7.69 -2.87 7.99
N ALA A 88 8.41 -3.86 7.48
CA ALA A 88 9.86 -3.88 7.51
C ALA A 88 10.38 -3.68 6.09
N PHE A 89 11.41 -2.87 5.92
CA PHE A 89 12.08 -2.69 4.65
C PHE A 89 13.58 -2.63 4.83
N THR A 90 14.30 -2.95 3.76
CA THR A 90 15.75 -2.78 3.68
C THR A 90 16.02 -1.55 2.82
N ALA A 91 16.74 -0.57 3.35
CA ALA A 91 17.21 0.60 2.60
C ALA A 91 18.71 0.78 2.85
N GLY A 92 19.51 0.80 1.79
CA GLY A 92 20.97 0.93 1.91
C GLY A 92 21.66 -0.19 2.72
N GLY A 93 21.05 -1.38 2.82
CA GLY A 93 21.55 -2.51 3.60
C GLY A 93 21.19 -2.49 5.10
N GLU A 94 20.43 -1.49 5.56
CA GLU A 94 19.93 -1.41 6.93
C GLU A 94 18.46 -1.87 7.00
N HIS A 95 18.13 -2.68 8.01
CA HIS A 95 16.76 -3.11 8.27
C HIS A 95 16.04 -2.07 9.11
N VAL A 96 14.97 -1.49 8.56
CA VAL A 96 14.15 -0.48 9.22
C VAL A 96 12.73 -1.01 9.34
N GLU A 97 12.16 -0.92 10.55
CA GLU A 97 10.78 -1.26 10.83
C GLU A 97 9.98 0.01 11.13
N MET A 98 8.82 0.17 10.50
CA MET A 98 7.95 1.33 10.72
C MET A 98 6.49 0.91 10.82
N LEU A 99 5.77 1.60 11.70
CA LEU A 99 4.30 1.58 11.74
C LEU A 99 3.78 2.65 10.80
N VAL A 100 3.04 2.23 9.78
CA VAL A 100 2.40 3.10 8.80
C VAL A 100 0.89 2.96 8.90
N TYR A 101 0.21 4.06 8.64
CA TYR A 101 -1.24 4.14 8.64
C TYR A 101 -1.70 4.51 7.25
N ASP A 102 -2.50 3.66 6.61
CA ASP A 102 -3.26 4.08 5.44
C ASP A 102 -4.58 4.70 5.90
N ARG A 103 -4.49 5.91 6.47
CA ARG A 103 -5.63 6.72 6.92
C ARG A 103 -5.43 8.20 6.61
N ARG A 104 -6.57 8.90 6.46
CA ARG A 104 -6.72 10.37 6.50
C ARG A 104 -5.77 10.96 7.57
N PRO A 105 -4.99 12.02 7.26
CA PRO A 105 -4.02 12.56 8.20
C PRO A 105 -4.71 12.94 9.52
N PRO A 106 -4.05 12.76 10.68
CA PRO A 106 -4.61 13.20 11.95
C PRO A 106 -4.92 14.69 11.82
N ALA A 107 -6.16 15.07 12.14
CA ALA A 107 -6.51 16.47 12.27
C ALA A 107 -5.50 17.09 13.24
N PHE A 108 -4.78 18.12 12.79
CA PHE A 108 -3.96 18.95 13.66
C PHE A 108 -4.86 19.42 14.80
N SER A 109 -4.70 18.84 15.99
CA SER A 109 -5.16 19.46 17.21
C SER A 109 -4.23 20.64 17.44
N SER A 110 -4.67 21.83 17.03
CA SER A 110 -4.10 23.09 17.51
C SER A 110 -4.37 23.15 19.01
N GLY A 111 -3.41 22.62 19.78
CA GLY A 111 -3.27 22.87 21.21
C GLY A 111 -2.86 24.32 21.42
N SER A 112 -3.59 24.96 22.33
CA SER A 112 -3.59 26.38 22.67
C SER A 112 -2.25 26.95 23.15
#